data_AF-A0A6I1FVY5-F1
#
_entry.id   AF-A0A6I1FVY5-F1
#
_cell.length_a   1.000
_cell.length_b   1.000
_cell.length_c   1.000
_cell.angle_alpha   90.00
_cell.angle_beta   90.00
_cell.angle_gamma   90.00
#
_symmetry.space_group_name_H-M   'P 1'
#
loop_
_entity.id
_entity.type
_entity.pdbx_description
1 polymer ?
#
loop_
_entity_poly.entity_id
_entity_poly.type
_entity_poly.pdbx_seq_one_letter_code
_entity_poly.pdbx_strand_id
1 'polypeptide(L)'
;MRLKIKLLFIILCIPLLFLAACSSDSQTQKESTSANENDSVKEKAQSKEYYVTTGYIVRKDERHIRVMPKITKEELMGKNEEALEALLREKYDGQGVSFRTADMDAINEKTISALHVGQKVVIKHDMYGLSAPAYGGHALEIRIVEE
;
A
#
# COMPACT_ATOMS: atom_id res chain seq x y z
N MET A 1 22.79 54.73 8.91
CA MET A 1 21.69 55.11 9.82
C MET A 1 20.68 53.97 9.84
N ARG A 2 20.25 53.54 11.02
CA ARG A 2 19.45 52.33 11.28
C ARG A 2 18.01 52.51 10.79
N LEU A 3 17.43 51.49 10.17
CA LEU A 3 15.98 51.28 10.27
C LEU A 3 15.69 49.80 10.50
N LYS A 4 15.43 49.50 11.77
CA LYS A 4 14.95 48.21 12.27
C LYS A 4 13.48 48.09 11.88
N ILE A 5 13.11 47.11 11.04
CA ILE A 5 11.70 46.78 10.83
C ILE A 5 11.38 45.55 11.68
N LYS A 6 10.39 45.77 12.53
CA LYS A 6 9.94 44.91 13.62
C LYS A 6 9.12 43.74 13.08
N LEU A 7 9.37 42.61 13.72
CA LEU A 7 8.54 41.41 13.81
C LEU A 7 7.06 41.76 14.07
N LEU A 8 6.15 41.16 13.30
CA LEU A 8 4.72 41.09 13.61
C LEU A 8 4.28 39.64 13.46
N PHE A 9 4.20 38.95 14.61
CA PHE A 9 3.51 37.69 14.77
C PHE A 9 2.01 37.93 14.56
N ILE A 10 1.42 37.29 13.55
CA ILE A 10 -0.03 37.17 13.44
C ILE A 10 -0.37 35.74 13.85
N ILE A 11 -0.68 35.59 15.14
CA ILE A 11 -1.31 34.43 15.75
C ILE A 11 -2.77 34.47 15.30
N LEU A 12 -3.15 33.63 14.34
CA LEU A 12 -4.56 33.44 13.99
C LEU A 12 -5.14 32.36 14.91
N CYS A 13 -5.71 32.81 16.02
CA CYS A 13 -6.59 32.03 16.88
C CYS A 13 -7.79 31.52 16.06
N ILE A 14 -7.89 30.21 15.83
CA ILE A 14 -9.13 29.57 15.36
C ILE A 14 -9.90 29.10 16.60
N PRO A 15 -11.09 29.63 16.89
CA PRO A 15 -11.93 29.12 17.96
C PRO A 15 -12.72 27.88 17.49
N LEU A 16 -12.66 26.85 18.34
CA LEU A 16 -13.68 25.84 18.66
C LEU A 16 -15.01 25.90 17.89
N LEU A 17 -15.36 24.76 17.27
CA LEU A 17 -16.75 24.29 17.27
C LEU A 17 -16.81 22.81 17.61
N PHE A 18 -17.42 22.55 18.78
CA PHE A 18 -17.91 21.26 19.23
C PHE A 18 -18.93 20.71 18.22
N LEU A 19 -18.73 19.46 17.78
CA LEU A 19 -19.82 18.62 17.33
C LEU A 19 -19.92 17.44 18.30
N ALA A 20 -20.63 17.69 19.41
CA ALA A 20 -21.24 16.62 20.18
C ALA A 20 -22.34 16.01 19.31
N ALA A 21 -22.06 14.89 18.66
CA ALA A 21 -23.09 14.04 18.09
C ALA A 21 -23.73 13.25 19.24
N CYS A 22 -24.79 13.83 19.82
CA CYS A 22 -25.79 13.09 20.59
C CYS A 22 -26.51 12.13 19.62
N SER A 23 -25.99 10.91 19.47
CA SER A 23 -26.75 9.84 18.83
C SER A 23 -27.69 9.22 19.87
N SER A 24 -28.94 9.69 19.82
CA SER A 24 -30.18 9.08 20.33
C SER A 24 -30.06 7.87 21.26
N ASP A 25 -30.30 8.13 22.54
CA ASP A 25 -30.95 7.18 23.44
C ASP A 25 -32.36 6.85 22.89
N SER A 26 -32.57 5.60 22.49
CA SER A 26 -33.93 5.05 22.32
C SER A 26 -34.26 4.27 23.59
N GLN A 27 -34.97 4.93 24.50
CA GLN A 27 -35.45 4.33 25.73
C GLN A 27 -36.83 3.70 25.53
N THR A 28 -36.91 2.43 25.94
CA THR A 28 -38.06 1.69 26.50
C THR A 28 -39.07 1.02 25.56
N GLN A 29 -39.06 -0.32 25.59
CA GLN A 29 -40.15 -1.07 26.22
C GLN A 29 -39.62 -2.39 26.85
N LYS A 30 -39.89 -2.57 28.16
CA LYS A 30 -39.67 -3.76 29.01
C LYS A 30 -40.65 -4.88 28.56
N GLU A 31 -40.41 -6.18 28.70
CA GLU A 31 -40.24 -7.02 29.91
C GLU A 31 -39.69 -8.42 29.51
N SER A 32 -38.52 -8.82 30.01
CA SER A 32 -38.25 -9.86 31.03
C SER A 32 -38.70 -11.30 30.75
N THR A 33 -37.74 -12.21 30.55
CA THR A 33 -37.53 -13.42 31.37
C THR A 33 -36.07 -13.89 31.25
N SER A 34 -35.56 -14.44 32.35
CA SER A 34 -34.18 -14.50 32.81
C SER A 34 -33.21 -15.46 32.11
N ALA A 35 -31.93 -15.08 32.22
CA ALA A 35 -30.75 -15.92 32.44
C ALA A 35 -30.36 -16.95 31.37
N ASN A 36 -29.35 -16.61 30.57
CA ASN A 36 -28.08 -17.33 30.70
C ASN A 36 -26.92 -16.44 30.24
N GLU A 37 -26.00 -16.16 31.17
CA GLU A 37 -24.66 -15.70 30.86
C GLU A 37 -24.00 -16.74 29.96
N ASN A 38 -23.71 -16.37 28.72
CA ASN A 38 -22.49 -16.85 28.09
C ASN A 38 -22.00 -15.71 27.22
N ASP A 39 -21.06 -15.01 27.84
CA ASP A 39 -20.15 -14.02 27.31
C ASP A 39 -19.43 -14.60 26.08
N SER A 40 -20.11 -14.64 24.94
CA SER A 40 -19.47 -14.83 23.66
C SER A 40 -19.18 -13.45 23.10
N VAL A 41 -18.11 -12.84 23.63
CA VAL A 41 -17.29 -11.93 22.83
C VAL A 41 -16.78 -12.76 21.66
N LYS A 42 -17.62 -12.90 20.63
CA LYS A 42 -17.17 -13.22 19.28
C LYS A 42 -16.36 -12.02 18.85
N GLU A 43 -15.09 -12.06 19.18
CA GLU A 43 -14.04 -11.33 18.51
C GLU A 43 -14.27 -11.58 17.01
N LYS A 44 -14.92 -10.64 16.34
CA LYS A 44 -15.06 -10.66 14.89
C LYS A 44 -13.63 -10.58 14.39
N ALA A 45 -13.06 -11.72 14.00
CA ALA A 45 -11.80 -11.78 13.28
C ALA A 45 -11.96 -10.84 12.07
N GLN A 46 -11.39 -9.66 12.19
CA GLN A 46 -11.38 -8.64 11.18
C GLN A 46 -10.54 -9.23 10.05
N SER A 47 -11.16 -9.75 9.00
CA SER A 47 -10.44 -10.34 7.87
C SER A 47 -9.56 -9.25 7.29
N LYS A 48 -8.24 -9.31 7.55
CA LYS A 48 -7.29 -8.31 7.06
C LYS A 48 -7.38 -8.31 5.54
N GLU A 49 -7.86 -7.20 4.96
CA GLU A 49 -7.94 -7.04 3.52
C GLU A 49 -6.53 -7.06 2.95
N TYR A 50 -6.37 -7.77 1.84
CA TYR A 50 -5.10 -7.86 1.13
C TYR A 50 -5.34 -7.65 -0.36
N TYR A 51 -4.31 -7.16 -1.01
CA TYR A 51 -4.25 -6.97 -2.45
C TYR A 51 -3.36 -8.05 -3.07
N VAL A 52 -3.58 -8.32 -4.34
CA VAL A 52 -2.77 -9.24 -5.13
C VAL A 52 -2.31 -8.52 -6.40
N THR A 53 -1.00 -8.37 -6.55
CA THR A 53 -0.37 -7.85 -7.76
C THR A 53 0.21 -9.00 -8.55
N THR A 54 -0.27 -9.21 -9.78
CA THR A 54 0.33 -10.14 -10.74
C THR A 54 0.93 -9.35 -11.88
N GLY A 55 2.17 -9.62 -12.26
CA GLY A 55 2.84 -8.92 -13.35
C GLY A 55 4.31 -9.29 -13.49
N TYR A 56 4.99 -8.65 -14.43
CA TYR A 56 6.42 -8.85 -14.62
C TYR A 56 7.25 -7.88 -13.79
N ILE A 57 8.38 -8.34 -13.27
CA ILE A 57 9.39 -7.47 -12.66
C ILE A 57 10.05 -6.68 -13.77
N VAL A 58 9.86 -5.36 -13.74
CA VAL A 58 10.42 -4.43 -14.75
C VAL A 58 11.59 -3.61 -14.20
N ARG A 59 11.78 -3.62 -12.88
CA ARG A 59 12.93 -3.01 -12.21
C ARG A 59 13.23 -3.74 -10.93
N LYS A 60 14.51 -3.97 -10.67
CA LYS A 60 15.03 -4.45 -9.38
C LYS A 60 16.35 -3.78 -9.08
N ASP A 61 16.40 -3.11 -7.94
CA ASP A 61 17.64 -2.61 -7.34
C ASP A 61 17.72 -3.09 -5.88
N GLU A 62 18.74 -2.67 -5.15
CA GLU A 62 18.94 -3.06 -3.75
C GLU A 62 17.74 -2.69 -2.85
N ARG A 63 17.02 -1.62 -3.22
CA ARG A 63 16.00 -1.01 -2.38
C ARG A 63 14.58 -1.27 -2.87
N HIS A 64 14.39 -1.53 -4.16
CA HIS A 64 13.06 -1.58 -4.77
C HIS A 64 12.91 -2.69 -5.80
N ILE A 65 11.68 -3.22 -5.86
CA ILE A 65 11.19 -4.10 -6.92
C ILE A 65 9.93 -3.46 -7.51
N ARG A 66 9.91 -3.20 -8.82
CA ARG A 66 8.71 -2.71 -9.53
C ARG A 66 8.11 -3.83 -10.35
N VAL A 67 6.85 -4.13 -10.09
CA VAL A 67 6.03 -5.08 -10.85
C VAL A 67 5.07 -4.31 -11.73
N MET A 68 5.01 -4.66 -13.02
CA MET A 68 4.09 -4.06 -13.98
C MET A 68 3.03 -5.08 -14.39
N PRO A 69 1.77 -4.92 -13.96
CA PRO A 69 0.70 -5.87 -14.31
C PRO A 69 0.32 -5.90 -15.78
N LYS A 70 0.47 -4.77 -16.48
CA LYS A 70 -0.02 -4.59 -17.86
C LYS A 70 1.03 -4.83 -18.95
N ILE A 71 2.29 -5.04 -18.59
CA ILE A 71 3.33 -5.31 -19.58
C ILE A 71 3.28 -6.78 -19.98
N THR A 72 3.57 -7.05 -21.25
CA THR A 72 3.61 -8.41 -21.79
C THR A 72 5.03 -8.98 -21.82
N LYS A 73 5.18 -10.30 -21.94
CA LYS A 73 6.51 -10.93 -22.07
C LYS A 73 7.22 -10.44 -23.32
N GLU A 74 6.48 -10.35 -24.41
CA GLU A 74 6.95 -9.94 -25.74
C GLU A 74 7.52 -8.51 -25.71
N GLU A 75 6.93 -7.63 -24.91
CA GLU A 75 7.43 -6.28 -24.71
C GLU A 75 8.72 -6.20 -23.89
N LEU A 76 9.03 -7.23 -23.09
CA LEU A 76 10.27 -7.31 -22.32
C LEU A 76 11.41 -8.00 -23.08
N MET A 77 11.07 -8.97 -23.92
CA MET A 77 12.05 -9.82 -24.59
C MET A 77 13.07 -9.02 -25.41
N GLY A 78 14.35 -9.35 -25.18
CA GLY A 78 15.47 -8.76 -25.92
C GLY A 78 15.76 -7.29 -25.60
N LYS A 79 15.11 -6.69 -24.59
CA LYS A 79 15.42 -5.34 -24.16
C LYS A 79 16.54 -5.33 -23.13
N ASN A 80 17.49 -4.42 -23.31
CA ASN A 80 18.41 -4.03 -22.25
C ASN A 80 17.72 -3.03 -21.30
N GLU A 81 18.41 -2.64 -20.23
CA GLU A 81 17.89 -1.73 -19.21
C GLU A 81 17.44 -0.38 -19.80
N GLU A 82 18.24 0.23 -20.68
CA GLU A 82 17.91 1.52 -21.30
C GLU A 82 16.65 1.45 -22.18
N ALA A 83 16.57 0.42 -23.03
CA ALA A 83 15.41 0.22 -23.90
C ALA A 83 14.15 -0.13 -23.11
N LEU A 84 14.28 -0.83 -21.98
CA LEU A 84 13.18 -1.12 -21.08
C LEU A 84 12.70 0.15 -20.38
N GLU A 85 13.60 0.96 -19.82
CA GLU A 85 13.24 2.22 -19.16
C GLU A 85 12.60 3.23 -20.14
N ALA A 86 13.06 3.27 -21.40
CA ALA A 86 12.43 4.05 -22.45
C ALA A 86 10.98 3.59 -22.71
N LEU A 87 10.76 2.28 -22.86
CA LEU A 87 9.42 1.70 -23.02
C LEU A 87 8.51 2.04 -21.83
N LEU A 88 9.01 1.90 -20.60
CA LEU A 88 8.25 2.18 -19.39
C LEU A 88 7.83 3.63 -19.31
N ARG A 89 8.70 4.57 -19.71
CA ARG A 89 8.38 6.00 -19.74
C ARG A 89 7.39 6.37 -20.83
N GLU A 90 7.47 5.71 -21.99
CA GLU A 90 6.59 6.02 -23.13
C GLU A 90 5.17 5.46 -22.92
N LYS A 91 5.04 4.21 -22.48
CA LYS A 91 3.75 3.50 -22.44
C LYS A 91 3.17 3.32 -21.05
N TYR A 92 4.02 3.30 -20.02
CA TYR A 92 3.65 2.88 -18.67
C TYR A 92 4.05 3.89 -17.60
N ASP A 93 4.12 5.17 -17.98
CA ASP A 93 4.56 6.21 -17.06
C ASP A 93 3.67 6.25 -15.80
N GLY A 94 4.32 6.31 -14.64
CA GLY A 94 3.64 6.25 -13.35
C GLY A 94 2.84 4.97 -13.04
N GLN A 95 2.85 3.94 -13.89
CA GLN A 95 2.06 2.70 -13.69
C GLN A 95 2.84 1.60 -12.96
N GLY A 96 2.13 0.58 -12.49
CA GLY A 96 2.72 -0.57 -11.79
C GLY A 96 2.79 -0.36 -10.28
N VAL A 97 3.36 -1.35 -9.60
CA VAL A 97 3.42 -1.41 -8.13
C VAL A 97 4.87 -1.59 -7.71
N SER A 98 5.36 -0.68 -6.87
CA SER A 98 6.69 -0.72 -6.29
C SER A 98 6.64 -1.24 -4.85
N PHE A 99 7.52 -2.18 -4.56
CA PHE A 99 7.77 -2.72 -3.23
C PHE A 99 9.17 -2.32 -2.81
N ARG A 100 9.34 -1.86 -1.56
CA ARG A 100 10.69 -1.66 -1.02
C ARG A 100 11.15 -2.97 -0.44
N THR A 101 12.40 -3.33 -0.65
CA THR A 101 13.00 -4.55 -0.09
C THR A 101 12.89 -4.59 1.44
N ALA A 102 12.93 -3.43 2.09
CA ALA A 102 12.77 -3.29 3.54
C ALA A 102 11.37 -3.67 4.06
N ASP A 103 10.34 -3.68 3.20
CA ASP A 103 8.96 -4.01 3.53
C ASP A 103 8.59 -5.46 3.12
N MET A 104 9.60 -6.28 2.82
CA MET A 104 9.45 -7.68 2.38
C MET A 104 10.01 -8.66 3.43
N ASP A 105 9.94 -8.30 4.71
CA ASP A 105 10.47 -9.07 5.84
C ASP A 105 9.80 -10.45 6.01
N ALA A 106 8.56 -10.61 5.55
CA ALA A 106 7.87 -11.89 5.50
C ALA A 106 8.37 -12.83 4.38
N ILE A 107 9.17 -12.33 3.44
CA ILE A 107 9.68 -13.09 2.30
C ILE A 107 11.10 -13.59 2.58
N ASN A 108 11.35 -14.87 2.30
CA ASN A 108 12.68 -15.45 2.49
C ASN A 108 13.74 -14.72 1.63
N GLU A 109 14.88 -14.38 2.23
CA GLU A 109 15.98 -13.68 1.56
C GLU A 109 16.41 -14.38 0.26
N LYS A 110 16.50 -15.71 0.23
CA LYS A 110 16.82 -16.47 -0.98
C LYS A 110 15.82 -16.23 -2.10
N THR A 111 14.54 -16.08 -1.76
CA THR A 111 13.49 -15.74 -2.75
C THR A 111 13.73 -14.34 -3.29
N ILE A 112 13.96 -13.35 -2.43
CA ILE A 112 14.24 -11.96 -2.84
C ILE A 112 15.51 -11.88 -3.71
N SER A 113 16.57 -12.60 -3.34
CA SER A 113 17.82 -12.65 -4.09
C SER A 113 17.64 -13.29 -5.48
N ALA A 114 16.78 -14.31 -5.59
CA ALA A 114 16.48 -14.98 -6.86
C ALA A 114 15.64 -14.11 -7.82
N LEU A 115 14.93 -13.09 -7.30
CA LEU A 115 14.15 -12.18 -8.14
C LEU A 115 15.06 -11.42 -9.11
N HIS A 116 14.62 -11.31 -10.35
CA HIS A 116 15.28 -10.52 -11.39
C HIS A 116 14.27 -9.96 -12.41
N VAL A 117 14.70 -8.94 -13.15
CA VAL A 117 13.90 -8.32 -14.21
C VAL A 117 13.56 -9.36 -15.28
N GLY A 118 12.32 -9.36 -15.75
CA GLY A 118 11.80 -10.31 -16.74
C GLY A 118 10.97 -11.44 -16.15
N GLN A 119 11.08 -11.73 -14.85
CA GLN A 119 10.26 -12.77 -14.21
C GLN A 119 8.83 -12.29 -13.99
N LYS A 120 7.88 -13.21 -14.15
CA LYS A 120 6.49 -12.98 -13.76
C LYS A 120 6.27 -13.43 -12.33
N VAL A 121 5.66 -12.57 -11.53
CA VAL A 121 5.40 -12.81 -10.11
C VAL A 121 3.95 -12.54 -9.74
N VAL A 122 3.50 -13.23 -8.69
CA VAL A 122 2.27 -12.93 -7.95
C VAL A 122 2.68 -12.53 -6.55
N ILE A 123 2.33 -11.31 -6.15
CA ILE A 123 2.65 -10.74 -4.83
C ILE A 123 1.36 -10.48 -4.08
N LYS A 124 1.22 -11.08 -2.89
CA LYS A 124 0.18 -10.73 -1.92
C LYS A 124 0.72 -9.66 -1.00
N HIS A 125 -0.02 -8.58 -0.79
CA HIS A 125 0.42 -7.44 0.01
C HIS A 125 -0.74 -6.73 0.70
N ASP A 126 -0.45 -5.90 1.70
CA ASP A 126 -1.48 -5.32 2.57
C ASP A 126 -1.87 -3.87 2.26
N MET A 127 -1.25 -3.24 1.25
CA MET A 127 -1.57 -1.86 0.88
C MET A 127 -1.51 -1.62 -0.63
N TYR A 128 -2.39 -0.74 -1.11
CA TYR A 128 -2.26 -0.14 -2.43
C TYR A 128 -2.17 1.37 -2.31
N GLY A 129 -0.94 1.87 -2.18
CA GLY A 129 -0.64 3.28 -1.93
C GLY A 129 -0.95 4.19 -3.12
N LEU A 130 -1.33 5.43 -2.82
CA LEU A 130 -1.69 6.47 -3.79
C LEU A 130 -0.44 7.20 -4.34
N SER A 131 0.52 6.45 -4.89
CA SER A 131 1.71 6.98 -5.55
C SER A 131 1.77 6.54 -7.02
N ALA A 132 2.73 7.06 -7.78
CA ALA A 132 2.95 6.71 -9.18
C ALA A 132 4.44 6.39 -9.41
N PRO A 133 4.84 5.10 -9.55
CA PRO A 133 4.04 3.88 -9.39
C PRO A 133 3.44 3.72 -7.99
N ALA A 134 2.36 2.96 -7.88
CA ALA A 134 1.69 2.69 -6.61
C ALA A 134 2.64 1.96 -5.66
N TYR A 135 2.61 2.29 -4.37
CA TYR A 135 3.41 1.62 -3.37
C TYR A 135 2.64 0.43 -2.78
N GLY A 136 3.22 -0.76 -2.84
CA GLY A 136 2.55 -2.00 -2.45
C GLY A 136 2.55 -2.32 -0.95
N GLY A 137 3.13 -1.47 -0.09
CA GLY A 137 3.23 -1.77 1.35
C GLY A 137 4.03 -3.03 1.64
N HIS A 138 3.57 -3.81 2.62
CA HIS A 138 4.26 -5.02 3.05
C HIS A 138 3.94 -6.20 2.13
N ALA A 139 4.99 -6.81 1.57
CA ALA A 139 4.83 -8.04 0.80
C ALA A 139 4.69 -9.23 1.76
N LEU A 140 3.52 -9.86 1.75
CA LEU A 140 3.17 -10.99 2.63
C LEU A 140 3.56 -12.34 2.01
N GLU A 141 3.50 -12.45 0.69
CA GLU A 141 3.85 -13.66 -0.06
C GLU A 141 4.30 -13.28 -1.47
N ILE A 142 5.27 -14.01 -2.02
CA ILE A 142 5.70 -13.88 -3.42
C ILE A 142 5.85 -15.26 -4.03
N ARG A 143 5.27 -15.42 -5.23
CA ARG A 143 5.45 -16.60 -6.07
C ARG A 143 5.95 -16.20 -7.45
N ILE A 144 7.02 -16.84 -7.91
CA ILE A 144 7.47 -16.77 -9.31
C ILE A 144 6.58 -17.73 -10.10
N VAL A 145 5.94 -17.23 -11.16
CA VAL A 145 5.02 -18.02 -12.00
C VAL A 145 5.54 -18.20 -13.42
N GLU A 146 6.58 -17.47 -13.81
CA GLU A 146 7.23 -17.57 -15.13
C GLU A 146 8.66 -17.01 -15.06
N GLU A 147 9.58 -17.64 -15.81
CA GLU A 147 10.97 -17.19 -16.03
C GLU A 147 11.16 -16.55 -17.41
#